data_AF-A0A938CV74-F1
#
_entry.id   AF-A0A938CV74-F1
#
_cell.length_a   1.000
_cell.length_b   1.000
_cell.length_c   1.000
_cell.angle_alpha   90.00
_cell.angle_beta   90.00
_cell.angle_gamma   90.00
#
_symmetry.space_group_name_H-M   'P 1'
#
loop_
_entity.id
_entity.type
_entity.pdbx_description
1 polymer ?
#
loop_
_entity_poly.entity_id
_entity_poly.type
_entity_poly.pdbx_seq_one_letter_code
_entity_poly.pdbx_strand_id
1 'polypeptide(L)'
;MSRESSVRPRSAHVVVLGNEKGGSGKSTVAMHIAIALMKAGQRVATIDLDSRQKSFTHYIENRRAWAKHAKLDLEIPTHYCIERAEGANVADNEAAEFNDFACAIDATEQSHDFIVIDTPGADTYMMRLAHSMSDTLITPLNDSFVDFDVLGTVDPATFEVVPLPETGG
;
A
#
# COMPACT_ATOMS: atom_id res chain seq x y z
N MET A 1 -9.53 -43.27 1.71
CA MET A 1 -8.20 -42.63 1.56
C MET A 1 -8.28 -41.64 0.41
N SER A 2 -7.88 -40.38 0.46
CA SER A 2 -7.43 -39.46 1.50
C SER A 2 -7.21 -38.15 0.75
N ARG A 3 -7.80 -37.05 1.21
CA ARG A 3 -7.22 -35.69 1.29
C ARG A 3 -8.35 -34.74 1.68
N GLU A 4 -8.68 -34.75 2.97
CA GLU A 4 -9.16 -33.52 3.59
C GLU A 4 -7.97 -32.55 3.56
N SER A 5 -8.05 -31.56 2.67
CA SER A 5 -7.18 -30.40 2.77
C SER A 5 -7.61 -29.63 4.02
N SER A 6 -6.79 -29.72 5.07
CA SER A 6 -6.80 -28.76 6.17
C SER A 6 -6.67 -27.36 5.57
N VAL A 7 -7.80 -26.65 5.46
CA VAL A 7 -7.82 -25.23 5.11
C VAL A 7 -7.24 -24.52 6.32
N ARG A 8 -5.96 -24.12 6.25
CA ARG A 8 -5.44 -23.10 7.15
C ARG A 8 -6.37 -21.89 7.01
N PRO A 9 -6.78 -21.20 8.09
CA PRO A 9 -7.45 -19.92 7.94
C PRO A 9 -6.53 -19.04 7.10
N ARG A 10 -6.97 -18.72 5.87
CA ARG A 10 -6.14 -17.97 4.93
C ARG A 10 -6.26 -16.51 5.34
N SER A 11 -5.25 -16.02 6.06
CA SER A 11 -5.04 -14.59 6.26
C SER A 11 -4.97 -13.91 4.88
N ALA A 12 -5.52 -12.71 4.78
CA ALA A 12 -5.53 -11.93 3.56
C ALA A 12 -4.10 -11.70 3.04
N HIS A 13 -3.93 -11.77 1.72
CA HIS A 13 -2.63 -11.49 1.09
C HIS A 13 -2.39 -9.98 1.04
N VAL A 14 -1.31 -9.52 1.66
CA VAL A 14 -1.01 -8.09 1.82
C VAL A 14 -0.12 -7.58 0.69
N VAL A 15 -0.67 -6.67 -0.12
CA VAL A 15 0.02 -5.99 -1.22
C VAL A 15 0.29 -4.55 -0.83
N VAL A 16 1.55 -4.15 -0.80
CA VAL A 16 1.97 -2.78 -0.43
C VAL A 16 2.55 -2.07 -1.64
N LEU A 17 2.10 -0.84 -1.86
CA LEU A 17 2.64 0.06 -2.88
C LEU A 17 3.58 1.05 -2.18
N GLY A 18 4.88 0.94 -2.45
CA GLY A 18 5.90 1.74 -1.78
C GLY A 18 7.02 2.18 -2.72
N ASN A 19 7.36 3.47 -2.67
CA ASN A 19 8.52 4.07 -3.35
C ASN A 19 8.89 5.39 -2.64
N GLU A 20 10.17 5.73 -2.58
CA GLU A 20 10.74 6.92 -1.93
C GLU A 20 10.51 8.24 -2.69
N LYS A 21 9.80 8.19 -3.82
CA LYS A 21 9.51 9.39 -4.63
C LYS A 21 8.03 9.60 -4.85
N GLY A 22 7.63 10.87 -4.71
CA GLY A 22 6.32 11.36 -5.12
C GLY A 22 6.17 11.33 -6.65
N GLY A 23 4.96 11.09 -7.13
CA GLY A 23 4.64 11.14 -8.57
C GLY A 23 4.99 9.89 -9.39
N SER A 24 5.37 8.78 -8.76
CA SER A 24 5.64 7.48 -9.42
C SER A 24 4.41 6.66 -9.80
N GLY A 25 3.20 7.19 -9.55
CA GLY A 25 1.94 6.51 -9.88
C GLY A 25 1.47 5.45 -8.87
N LYS A 26 2.04 5.37 -7.66
CA LYS A 26 1.63 4.40 -6.60
C LYS A 26 0.14 4.31 -6.38
N SER A 27 -0.52 5.43 -6.04
CA SER A 27 -1.96 5.44 -5.79
C SER A 27 -2.75 5.00 -7.01
N THR A 28 -2.32 5.40 -8.22
CA THR A 28 -2.95 4.94 -9.47
C THR A 28 -2.82 3.42 -9.63
N VAL A 29 -1.64 2.85 -9.40
CA VAL A 29 -1.42 1.41 -9.47
C VAL A 29 -2.22 0.68 -8.38
N ALA A 30 -2.23 1.20 -7.15
CA ALA A 30 -3.01 0.66 -6.02
C ALA A 30 -4.50 0.57 -6.35
N MET A 31 -5.07 1.64 -6.90
CA MET A 31 -6.46 1.69 -7.35
C MET A 31 -6.74 0.60 -8.39
N HIS A 32 -5.91 0.50 -9.43
CA HIS A 32 -6.15 -0.47 -10.51
C HIS A 32 -6.01 -1.92 -10.04
N ILE A 33 -5.04 -2.21 -9.17
CA ILE A 33 -4.87 -3.53 -8.56
C ILE A 33 -6.10 -3.90 -7.74
N ALA A 34 -6.57 -3.00 -6.87
CA ALA A 34 -7.74 -3.26 -6.04
C ALA A 34 -9.00 -3.54 -6.89
N ILE A 35 -9.24 -2.74 -7.94
CA ILE A 35 -10.37 -2.98 -8.85
C ILE A 35 -10.20 -4.29 -9.63
N ALA A 36 -9.01 -4.59 -10.13
CA ALA A 36 -8.76 -5.82 -10.87
C ALA A 36 -8.98 -7.07 -10.01
N LEU A 37 -8.53 -7.06 -8.76
CA LEU A 37 -8.76 -8.13 -7.80
C LEU A 37 -10.24 -8.33 -7.49
N MET A 38 -11.00 -7.24 -7.28
CA MET A 38 -12.46 -7.34 -7.11
C MET A 38 -13.13 -7.93 -8.35
N LYS A 39 -12.73 -7.49 -9.54
CA LYS A 39 -13.25 -8.02 -10.81
C LYS A 39 -12.88 -9.49 -11.06
N ALA A 40 -11.84 -9.99 -10.39
CA ALA A 40 -11.49 -11.40 -10.34
C ALA A 40 -12.24 -12.17 -9.22
N GLY A 41 -13.27 -11.57 -8.62
CA GLY A 41 -14.11 -12.18 -7.59
C GLY A 41 -13.49 -12.25 -6.20
N GLN A 42 -12.39 -11.52 -5.94
CA GLN A 42 -11.74 -11.49 -4.64
C GLN A 42 -12.41 -10.48 -3.71
N ARG A 43 -12.46 -10.78 -2.41
CA ARG A 43 -12.83 -9.80 -1.38
C ARG A 43 -11.62 -8.93 -1.09
N VAL A 44 -11.72 -7.63 -1.37
CA VAL A 44 -10.58 -6.71 -1.30
C VAL A 44 -10.83 -5.64 -0.25
N ALA A 45 -9.87 -5.48 0.67
CA ALA A 45 -9.74 -4.31 1.52
C ALA A 45 -8.63 -3.39 1.01
N THR A 46 -8.75 -2.11 1.28
CA THR A 46 -7.78 -1.08 0.89
C THR A 46 -7.47 -0.18 2.08
N ILE A 47 -6.20 0.21 2.22
CA ILE A 47 -5.73 1.10 3.29
C ILE A 47 -4.91 2.22 2.65
N ASP A 48 -5.30 3.48 2.88
CA ASP A 48 -4.51 4.66 2.51
C ASP A 48 -3.72 5.16 3.73
N LEU A 49 -2.40 5.11 3.64
CA LEU A 49 -1.49 5.64 4.66
C LEU A 49 -0.96 7.04 4.30
N ASP A 50 -1.25 7.57 3.10
CA ASP A 50 -0.91 8.95 2.74
C ASP A 50 -2.03 9.90 3.20
N SER A 51 -2.09 10.14 4.51
CA SER A 51 -3.08 11.06 5.11
C SER A 51 -2.97 12.51 4.64
N ARG A 52 -1.88 12.88 3.95
CA ARG A 52 -1.70 14.23 3.42
C ARG A 52 -2.37 14.37 2.06
N GLN A 53 -2.14 13.43 1.14
CA GLN A 53 -2.69 13.50 -0.22
C GLN A 53 -4.03 12.77 -0.36
N LYS A 54 -4.25 11.71 0.43
CA LYS A 54 -5.47 10.89 0.47
C LYS A 54 -5.96 10.47 -0.91
N SER A 55 -5.02 10.21 -1.83
CA SER A 55 -5.36 9.99 -3.24
C SER A 55 -6.22 8.75 -3.42
N PHE A 56 -5.94 7.68 -2.66
CA PHE A 56 -6.73 6.47 -2.71
C PHE A 56 -8.10 6.69 -2.06
N THR A 57 -8.14 7.34 -0.90
CA THR A 57 -9.39 7.70 -0.22
C THR A 57 -10.33 8.52 -1.10
N HIS A 58 -9.82 9.61 -1.70
CA HIS A 58 -10.60 10.46 -2.60
C HIS A 58 -11.14 9.68 -3.81
N TYR A 59 -10.36 8.74 -4.36
CA TYR A 59 -10.83 7.88 -5.45
C TYR A 59 -12.02 7.02 -5.00
N ILE A 60 -11.94 6.38 -3.84
CA ILE A 60 -13.02 5.53 -3.31
C ILE A 60 -14.28 6.36 -3.04
N GLU A 61 -14.15 7.55 -2.45
CA GLU A 61 -15.26 8.47 -2.21
C GLU A 61 -15.93 8.92 -3.51
N ASN A 62 -15.13 9.32 -4.51
CA ASN A 62 -15.63 9.70 -5.83
C ASN A 62 -16.35 8.53 -6.51
N ARG A 63 -15.82 7.31 -6.40
CA ARG A 63 -16.46 6.10 -6.92
C ARG A 63 -17.81 5.83 -6.24
N ARG A 64 -17.90 5.96 -4.92
CA ARG A 64 -19.16 5.86 -4.14
C ARG A 64 -20.18 6.90 -4.60
N ALA A 65 -19.77 8.16 -4.70
CA ALA A 65 -20.63 9.26 -5.11
C ALA A 65 -21.18 9.05 -6.53
N TRP A 66 -20.32 8.62 -7.47
CA TRP A 66 -20.72 8.33 -8.83
C TRP A 66 -21.68 7.14 -8.92
N ALA A 67 -21.41 6.04 -8.19
CA ALA A 67 -22.28 4.86 -8.16
C ALA A 67 -23.70 5.25 -7.71
N LYS A 68 -23.80 6.06 -6.65
CA LYS A 68 -25.08 6.60 -6.14
C LYS A 68 -25.78 7.49 -7.16
N HIS A 69 -25.04 8.40 -7.80
CA HIS A 69 -25.59 9.33 -8.78
C HIS A 69 -26.12 8.60 -10.03
N ALA A 70 -25.33 7.65 -10.56
CA ALA A 70 -25.67 6.87 -11.74
C ALA A 70 -26.66 5.72 -11.46
N LYS A 71 -26.99 5.47 -10.18
CA LYS A 71 -27.82 4.35 -9.72
C LYS A 71 -27.29 2.98 -10.19
N LEU A 72 -25.97 2.84 -10.12
CA LEU A 72 -25.28 1.61 -10.49
C LEU A 72 -24.81 0.89 -9.23
N ASP A 73 -24.97 -0.43 -9.24
CA ASP A 73 -24.40 -1.31 -8.22
C ASP A 73 -22.94 -1.58 -8.57
N LEU A 74 -22.08 -0.60 -8.30
CA LEU A 74 -20.64 -0.75 -8.47
C LEU A 74 -20.04 -1.42 -7.25
N GLU A 75 -19.16 -2.40 -7.48
CA GLU A 75 -18.27 -2.94 -6.46
C GLU A 75 -17.32 -1.85 -5.95
N ILE A 76 -17.20 -1.77 -4.63
CA ILE A 76 -16.37 -0.83 -3.90
C ILE A 76 -15.68 -1.62 -2.78
N PRO A 77 -14.36 -1.56 -2.66
CA PRO A 77 -13.65 -2.30 -1.62
C PRO A 77 -13.99 -1.72 -0.24
N THR A 78 -13.83 -2.55 0.79
CA THR A 78 -13.72 -2.05 2.16
C THR A 78 -12.50 -1.13 2.21
N HIS A 79 -12.65 0.08 2.75
CA HIS A 79 -11.62 1.11 2.66
C HIS A 79 -11.40 1.80 3.99
N TYR A 80 -10.13 1.92 4.38
CA TYR A 80 -9.66 2.62 5.57
C TYR A 80 -8.66 3.72 5.15
N CYS A 81 -8.75 4.86 5.81
CA CYS A 81 -7.77 5.95 5.72
C CYS A 81 -7.19 6.11 7.12
N ILE A 82 -5.87 5.94 7.26
CA ILE A 82 -5.20 6.14 8.56
C ILE A 82 -4.79 7.60 8.63
N GLU A 83 -5.46 8.35 9.49
CA GLU A 83 -5.20 9.77 9.68
C GLU A 83 -3.90 9.99 10.44
N ARG A 84 -3.18 11.07 10.13
CA ARG A 84 -2.03 11.47 10.94
C ARG A 84 -2.50 12.08 12.25
N ALA A 85 -1.84 11.72 13.34
CA ALA A 85 -2.13 12.31 14.64
C ALA A 85 -1.43 13.69 14.78
N GLU A 86 -2.18 14.70 15.20
CA GLU A 86 -1.71 16.08 15.38
C GLU A 86 -1.47 16.42 16.86
N GLY A 87 -0.55 15.70 17.50
CA GLY A 87 -0.13 15.96 18.89
C GLY A 87 1.27 16.57 19.01
N ALA A 88 1.57 17.14 20.17
CA ALA A 88 2.89 17.74 20.46
C ALA A 88 4.01 16.70 20.65
N ASN A 89 3.66 15.45 20.96
CA ASN A 89 4.60 14.36 21.17
C ASN A 89 4.54 13.38 19.99
N VAL A 90 5.66 13.22 19.29
CA VAL A 90 5.79 12.34 18.12
C VAL A 90 5.52 10.89 18.48
N ALA A 91 5.99 10.41 19.64
CA ALA A 91 5.82 9.01 20.03
C ALA A 91 4.35 8.65 20.30
N ASP A 92 3.59 9.57 20.88
CA ASP A 92 2.16 9.36 21.14
C ASP A 92 1.37 9.38 19.82
N ASN A 93 1.77 10.23 18.88
CA ASN A 93 1.17 10.29 17.54
C ASN A 93 1.41 8.99 16.76
N GLU A 94 2.66 8.50 16.74
CA GLU A 94 3.02 7.24 16.08
C GLU A 94 2.29 6.05 16.70
N ALA A 95 2.11 6.03 18.02
CA ALA A 95 1.36 4.98 18.70
C ALA A 95 -0.13 5.01 18.35
N ALA A 96 -0.73 6.20 18.22
CA ALA A 96 -2.12 6.34 17.78
C ALA A 96 -2.31 5.87 16.33
N GLU A 97 -1.46 6.33 15.41
CA GLU A 97 -1.47 5.92 14.00
C GLU A 97 -1.28 4.40 13.85
N PHE A 98 -0.38 3.82 14.65
CA PHE A 98 -0.17 2.37 14.70
C PHE A 98 -1.41 1.62 15.17
N ASN A 99 -2.06 2.09 16.24
CA ASN A 99 -3.26 1.43 16.77
C ASN A 99 -4.40 1.47 15.73
N ASP A 100 -4.60 2.60 15.06
CA ASP A 100 -5.63 2.71 14.01
C ASP A 100 -5.34 1.78 12.83
N PHE A 101 -4.08 1.69 12.43
CA PHE A 101 -3.65 0.77 11.38
C PHE A 101 -3.81 -0.69 11.77
N ALA A 102 -3.40 -1.07 12.99
CA ALA A 102 -3.58 -2.41 13.53
C ALA A 102 -5.07 -2.79 13.57
N CYS A 103 -5.94 -1.88 14.00
CA CYS A 103 -7.39 -2.10 13.98
C CYS A 103 -7.92 -2.34 12.56
N ALA A 104 -7.41 -1.60 11.56
CA ALA A 104 -7.80 -1.78 10.16
C ALA A 104 -7.36 -3.15 9.60
N ILE A 105 -6.14 -3.59 9.95
CA ILE A 105 -5.65 -4.93 9.58
C ILE A 105 -6.50 -6.01 10.25
N ASP A 106 -6.68 -5.96 11.57
CA ASP A 106 -7.45 -6.95 12.33
C ASP A 106 -8.90 -7.09 11.81
N ALA A 107 -9.52 -5.97 11.43
CA ALA A 107 -10.88 -5.95 10.87
C ALA A 107 -10.98 -6.63 9.50
N THR A 108 -9.89 -6.70 8.75
CA THR A 108 -9.89 -7.13 7.34
C THR A 108 -9.20 -8.46 7.10
N GLU A 109 -8.22 -8.83 7.94
CA GLU A 109 -7.30 -9.95 7.73
C GLU A 109 -8.01 -11.30 7.52
N GLN A 110 -9.07 -11.58 8.30
CA GLN A 110 -9.79 -12.87 8.23
C GLN A 110 -11.00 -12.84 7.29
N SER A 111 -11.47 -11.64 6.94
CA SER A 111 -12.72 -11.43 6.20
C SER A 111 -12.50 -11.11 4.73
N HIS A 112 -11.26 -10.86 4.31
CA HIS A 112 -10.88 -10.51 2.94
C HIS A 112 -9.82 -11.48 2.40
N ASP A 113 -9.70 -11.53 1.07
CA ASP A 113 -8.70 -12.37 0.40
C ASP A 113 -7.40 -11.59 0.12
N PHE A 114 -7.52 -10.26 -0.02
CA PHE A 114 -6.42 -9.32 -0.26
C PHE A 114 -6.60 -8.01 0.53
N ILE A 115 -5.48 -7.45 0.98
CA ILE A 115 -5.37 -6.09 1.53
C ILE A 115 -4.39 -5.32 0.64
N VAL A 116 -4.83 -4.19 0.06
CA VAL A 116 -3.98 -3.32 -0.76
C VAL A 116 -3.68 -2.03 0.01
N ILE A 117 -2.42 -1.76 0.28
CA ILE A 117 -1.97 -0.62 1.09
C ILE A 117 -1.21 0.36 0.21
N ASP A 118 -1.70 1.61 0.13
CA ASP A 118 -0.98 2.72 -0.52
C ASP A 118 -0.21 3.51 0.53
N THR A 119 1.09 3.71 0.31
CA THR A 119 1.98 4.40 1.25
C THR A 119 2.37 5.79 0.73
N PRO A 120 2.69 6.75 1.62
CA PRO A 120 3.22 8.04 1.20
C PRO A 120 4.56 7.87 0.47
N GLY A 121 4.93 8.84 -0.37
CA GLY A 121 6.20 8.82 -1.10
C GLY A 121 7.44 9.15 -0.27
N ALA A 122 7.38 9.09 1.06
CA ALA A 122 8.49 9.40 1.97
C ALA A 122 8.67 8.26 2.96
N ASP A 123 9.93 7.98 3.33
CA ASP A 123 10.22 7.02 4.39
C ASP A 123 9.61 7.51 5.71
N THR A 124 8.68 6.72 6.23
CA THR A 124 7.91 6.99 7.43
C THR A 124 7.78 5.72 8.25
N TYR A 125 7.56 5.86 9.55
CA TYR A 125 7.31 4.73 10.44
C TYR A 125 6.19 3.80 9.91
N MET A 126 5.07 4.38 9.46
CA MET A 126 3.94 3.64 8.88
C MET A 126 4.30 2.90 7.59
N MET A 127 5.11 3.51 6.72
CA MET A 127 5.62 2.85 5.51
C MET A 127 6.48 1.62 5.87
N ARG A 128 7.41 1.77 6.81
CA ARG A 128 8.29 0.68 7.26
C ARG A 128 7.50 -0.49 7.85
N LEU A 129 6.47 -0.19 8.65
CA LEU A 129 5.55 -1.19 9.17
C LEU A 129 4.79 -1.91 8.04
N ALA A 130 4.17 -1.17 7.13
CA ALA A 130 3.46 -1.74 6.00
C ALA A 130 4.37 -2.65 5.16
N HIS A 131 5.60 -2.22 4.86
CA HIS A 131 6.59 -3.04 4.15
C HIS A 131 6.89 -4.34 4.91
N SER A 132 7.06 -4.28 6.23
CA SER A 132 7.41 -5.46 7.04
C SER A 132 6.33 -6.55 7.06
N MET A 133 5.06 -6.17 6.89
CA MET A 133 3.93 -7.11 6.83
C MET A 133 3.55 -7.54 5.41
N SER A 134 4.17 -6.96 4.38
CA SER A 134 3.79 -7.23 3.00
C SER A 134 4.16 -8.65 2.56
N ASP A 135 3.20 -9.36 1.99
CA ASP A 135 3.47 -10.58 1.20
C ASP A 135 4.02 -10.19 -0.18
N THR A 136 3.65 -9.00 -0.68
CA THR A 136 4.12 -8.47 -1.95
C THR A 136 4.32 -6.96 -1.85
N LEU A 137 5.55 -6.52 -2.07
CA LEU A 137 5.89 -5.12 -2.23
C LEU A 137 5.98 -4.78 -3.73
N ILE A 138 5.24 -3.77 -4.15
CA ILE A 138 5.28 -3.22 -5.50
C ILE A 138 5.86 -1.82 -5.42
N THR A 139 6.91 -1.58 -6.20
CA THR A 139 7.61 -0.30 -6.29
C THR A 139 7.47 0.25 -7.69
N PRO A 140 6.46 1.09 -7.97
CA PRO A 140 6.35 1.79 -9.24
C PRO A 140 7.54 2.73 -9.42
N LEU A 141 8.20 2.65 -10.57
CA LEU A 141 9.36 3.46 -10.92
C LEU A 141 8.99 4.29 -12.15
N ASN A 142 9.34 5.58 -12.11
CA ASN A 142 9.29 6.39 -13.32
C ASN A 142 10.56 6.12 -14.14
N ASP A 143 10.45 6.23 -15.47
CA ASP A 143 11.58 6.04 -16.39
C ASP A 143 12.44 7.32 -16.42
N SER A 144 13.13 7.60 -15.32
CA SER A 144 14.11 8.67 -15.24
C SER A 144 15.43 8.14 -14.66
N PHE A 145 16.57 8.57 -15.20
CA PHE A 145 17.90 8.19 -14.69
C PHE A 145 18.07 8.44 -13.18
N VAL A 146 17.34 9.43 -12.64
CA VAL A 146 17.33 9.77 -11.22
C VAL A 146 16.63 8.68 -10.38
N ASP A 147 15.70 7.92 -10.96
CA ASP A 147 14.95 6.85 -10.27
C ASP A 147 15.73 5.54 -10.14
N PHE A 148 16.71 5.29 -11.03
CA PHE A 148 17.63 4.16 -10.88
C PHE A 148 18.58 4.33 -9.69
N ASP A 149 19.06 5.54 -9.43
CA ASP A 149 19.93 5.84 -8.29
C ASP A 149 19.31 5.50 -6.92
N VAL A 150 17.97 5.46 -6.82
CA VAL A 150 17.24 5.09 -5.59
C VAL A 150 17.31 3.58 -5.34
N LEU A 151 17.47 2.77 -6.40
CA LEU A 151 17.61 1.32 -6.30
C LEU A 151 19.08 0.89 -6.16
N GLY A 152 20.01 1.76 -6.55
CA GLY A 152 21.45 1.57 -6.51
C GLY A 152 22.12 2.50 -7.51
N THR A 153 23.32 3.00 -7.19
CA THR A 153 24.07 3.85 -8.12
C THR A 153 24.44 3.04 -9.35
N VAL A 154 24.15 3.54 -10.55
CA VAL A 154 24.44 2.83 -11.81
C VAL A 154 25.51 3.59 -12.59
N ASP A 155 26.50 2.89 -13.15
CA ASP A 155 27.49 3.51 -14.03
C ASP A 155 26.79 4.04 -15.30
N PRO A 156 26.88 5.35 -15.61
CA PRO A 156 26.15 5.95 -16.72
C PRO A 156 26.67 5.55 -18.11
N ALA A 157 27.85 4.95 -18.21
CA ALA A 157 28.44 4.46 -19.46
C ALA A 157 28.19 2.97 -19.69
N THR A 158 28.13 2.16 -18.62
CA THR A 158 28.01 0.70 -18.73
C THR A 158 26.67 0.13 -18.29
N PHE A 159 25.84 0.93 -17.60
CA PHE A 159 24.59 0.51 -16.95
C PHE A 159 24.77 -0.60 -15.90
N GLU A 160 25.99 -0.83 -15.42
CA GLU A 160 26.27 -1.78 -14.33
C GLU A 160 25.97 -1.15 -12.96
N VAL A 161 25.44 -1.96 -12.05
CA VAL A 161 25.18 -1.54 -10.66
C VAL A 161 26.54 -1.35 -9.96
N VAL A 162 26.80 -0.12 -9.52
CA VAL A 162 27.96 0.22 -8.70
C VAL A 162 27.65 -0.22 -7.26
N PRO A 163 28.48 -1.09 -6.65
CA PRO A 163 28.33 -1.41 -5.24
C PRO A 163 28.40 -0.14 -4.41
N LEU A 164 27.48 0.03 -3.46
CA LEU A 164 27.57 1.11 -2.47
C LEU A 164 28.97 1.08 -1.83
N PRO A 165 29.65 2.23 -1.66
CA PRO A 165 30.96 2.23 -1.03
C PRO A 165 30.83 1.60 0.35
N GLU A 166 31.63 0.57 0.61
CA GLU A 166 31.74 -0.01 1.95
C GLU A 166 32.07 1.15 2.90
N THR A 167 31.16 1.45 3.81
CA THR A 167 31.44 2.37 4.92
C THR A 167 32.51 1.73 5.78
N GLY A 168 33.77 1.98 5.44
CA GLY A 168 34.91 1.72 6.28
C GLY A 168 35.06 2.85 7.29
N GLY A 169 34.94 2.53 8.58
CA GLY A 169 35.27 3.42 9.70
C GLY A 169 34.19 3.50 10.77
#